data_AF-A0A7C3NL10-F1
#
_entry.id   AF-A0A7C3NL10-F1
#
_cell.length_a   1.000
_cell.length_b   1.000
_cell.length_c   1.000
_cell.angle_alpha   90.00
_cell.angle_beta   90.00
_cell.angle_gamma   90.00
#
_symmetry.space_group_name_H-M   'P 1'
#
loop_
_entity.id
_entity.type
_entity.pdbx_description
1 polymer ?
#
loop_
_entity_poly.entity_id
_entity_poly.type
_entity_poly.pdbx_seq_one_letter_code
_entity_poly.pdbx_strand_id
1 'polypeptide(L)'
;MSHQKLFKQFIGLILIVTVLVGCTSIAVAPTPTSTSIPSTATPVQPTTTSTPVPPVDTPTPVPPTATLTPVPPTTTPTVAPEVALPTYSEVLASYPEEAELCCTEVKVSKVTTDGEWTFVEGKLCQGQSELTVAEGRTLTMHEGLISNGLMCYGAKITVIESVTIQGKTYEPEAKLTLDKDLNWIEVASWEDTSTPPMSASIPRGMNEDVCNEDLCLTVIGAGDLGKSFVFDAPEGFHFLAVVVQIKNLTDEALLYADFAKTARIAAKDGGAGFIGFLADNSLVFEIGDKAIDAGETEEIGLLYAVSDESTGFSLIHDSLAPIALEIKEAE
;
A
#
# COMPACT_ATOMS: atom_id res chain seq x y z
N MET A 1 43.20 12.86 -32.36
CA MET A 1 43.02 12.04 -31.12
C MET A 1 41.51 11.84 -30.96
N SER A 2 41.02 10.59 -30.94
CA SER A 2 39.56 10.32 -30.97
C SER A 2 38.89 10.76 -29.66
N HIS A 3 37.73 11.44 -29.75
CA HIS A 3 36.93 11.89 -28.60
C HIS A 3 36.65 10.78 -27.58
N GLN A 4 36.58 9.52 -28.03
CA GLN A 4 36.37 8.37 -27.16
C GLN A 4 37.54 8.08 -26.21
N LYS A 5 38.79 8.35 -26.63
CA LYS A 5 39.96 8.23 -25.76
C LYS A 5 40.01 9.34 -24.71
N LEU A 6 39.59 10.55 -25.09
CA LEU A 6 39.55 11.70 -24.18
C LEU A 6 38.49 11.51 -23.09
N PHE A 7 37.31 11.01 -23.46
CA PHE A 7 36.21 10.75 -22.53
C PHE A 7 36.54 9.65 -21.51
N LYS A 8 37.17 8.55 -21.95
CA LYS A 8 37.64 7.48 -21.04
C LYS A 8 38.70 7.98 -20.05
N GLN A 9 39.60 8.87 -20.48
CA GLN A 9 40.60 9.46 -19.60
C GLN A 9 39.96 10.43 -18.58
N PHE A 10 38.92 11.16 -18.98
CA PHE A 10 38.23 12.12 -18.12
C PHE A 10 37.41 11.43 -17.03
N ILE A 11 36.69 10.35 -17.35
CA ILE A 11 35.95 9.54 -16.35
C ILE A 11 36.89 8.91 -15.32
N GLY A 12 38.04 8.37 -15.77
CA GLY A 12 39.02 7.80 -14.86
C GLY A 12 39.59 8.81 -13.87
N LEU A 13 39.83 10.05 -14.33
CA LEU A 13 40.36 11.11 -13.48
C LEU A 13 39.32 11.59 -12.45
N ILE A 14 38.04 11.70 -12.84
CA ILE A 14 36.97 12.06 -11.91
C ILE A 14 36.84 11.01 -10.80
N LEU A 15 36.81 9.72 -11.13
CA LEU A 15 36.71 8.64 -10.13
C LEU A 15 37.85 8.66 -9.11
N ILE A 16 39.09 8.92 -9.56
CA ILE A 16 40.26 9.00 -8.67
C ILE A 16 40.13 10.20 -7.72
N VAL A 17 39.66 11.35 -8.20
CA VAL A 17 39.47 12.54 -7.37
C VAL A 17 38.35 12.31 -6.35
N THR A 18 37.26 11.64 -6.71
CA THR A 18 36.15 11.36 -5.78
C THR A 18 36.57 10.41 -4.65
N VAL A 19 37.41 9.41 -4.92
CA VAL A 19 37.92 8.49 -3.89
C VAL A 19 38.87 9.19 -2.90
N LEU A 20 39.64 10.17 -3.35
CA LEU A 20 40.61 10.89 -2.51
C LEU A 20 39.96 11.93 -1.57
N VAL A 21 38.74 12.40 -1.86
CA VAL A 21 38.05 13.41 -1.04
C VAL A 21 37.18 12.78 0.07
N GLY A 22 36.95 11.46 0.04
CA GLY A 22 36.04 10.76 0.98
C GLY A 22 36.58 10.43 2.38
N CYS A 23 37.86 10.67 2.68
CA CYS A 23 38.41 10.42 4.03
C CYS A 23 38.39 11.68 4.90
N THR A 24 37.21 12.09 5.37
CA THR A 24 37.11 13.03 6.50
C THR A 24 36.22 12.45 7.59
N SER A 25 36.89 11.98 8.65
CA SER A 25 36.46 12.05 10.04
C SER A 25 35.05 11.51 10.37
N ILE A 26 34.99 10.23 10.73
CA ILE A 26 33.86 9.67 11.48
C ILE A 26 33.87 10.34 12.86
N ALA A 27 33.03 11.36 13.03
CA ALA A 27 32.72 11.92 14.34
C ALA A 27 31.88 10.89 15.11
N VAL A 28 32.46 10.33 16.17
CA VAL A 28 31.77 9.43 17.09
C VAL A 28 30.60 10.19 17.71
N ALA A 29 29.38 9.81 17.34
CA ALA A 29 28.17 10.35 17.92
C ALA A 29 28.10 9.98 19.42
N PRO A 30 27.78 10.92 20.33
CA PRO A 30 27.67 10.63 21.74
C PRO A 30 26.52 9.64 21.98
N THR A 31 26.82 8.57 22.71
CA THR A 31 25.86 7.58 23.20
C THR A 31 24.69 8.28 23.92
N PRO A 32 23.43 8.03 23.54
CA PRO A 32 22.29 8.61 24.23
C PRO A 32 22.17 7.97 25.63
N THR A 33 22.48 8.74 26.67
CA THR A 33 22.21 8.36 28.05
C THR A 33 20.71 8.39 28.29
N SER A 34 20.10 7.22 28.50
CA SER A 34 18.68 7.12 28.86
C SER A 34 18.45 7.71 30.26
N THR A 35 17.90 8.91 30.31
CA THR A 35 17.41 9.49 31.57
C THR A 35 16.06 8.87 31.89
N SER A 36 15.99 8.05 32.93
CA SER A 36 14.73 7.50 33.42
C SER A 36 13.86 8.62 34.02
N ILE A 37 12.63 8.73 33.53
CA ILE A 37 11.65 9.70 34.01
C ILE A 37 10.85 9.03 35.13
N PRO A 38 10.79 9.58 36.35
CA PRO A 38 9.99 9.01 37.42
C PRO A 38 8.50 9.15 37.08
N SER A 39 7.79 8.02 37.13
CA SER A 39 6.34 7.96 36.94
C SER A 39 5.65 8.57 38.16
N THR A 40 5.14 9.80 38.01
CA THR A 40 4.25 10.41 39.00
C THR A 40 2.83 9.95 38.72
N ALA A 41 2.34 9.00 39.51
CA ALA A 41 0.93 8.65 39.52
C ALA A 41 0.13 9.76 40.20
N THR A 42 -0.64 10.52 39.41
CA THR A 42 -1.62 11.48 39.94
C THR A 42 -2.90 10.72 40.29
N PRO A 43 -3.35 10.71 41.55
CA PRO A 43 -4.60 10.07 41.92
C PRO A 43 -5.79 10.92 41.42
N VAL A 44 -6.64 10.31 40.58
CA VAL A 44 -7.90 10.91 40.13
C VAL A 44 -8.95 10.69 41.22
N GLN A 45 -9.50 11.79 41.73
CA GLN A 45 -10.56 11.80 42.73
C GLN A 45 -11.92 11.49 42.08
N PRO A 46 -12.74 10.58 42.62
CA PRO A 46 -14.09 10.35 42.11
C PRO A 46 -15.00 11.52 42.49
N THR A 47 -15.58 12.17 41.49
CA THR A 47 -16.62 13.20 41.69
C THR A 47 -17.98 12.55 41.52
N THR A 48 -18.63 12.20 42.63
CA THR A 48 -20.05 11.81 42.63
C THR A 48 -20.92 13.06 42.77
N THR A 49 -21.46 13.55 41.66
CA THR A 49 -22.50 14.59 41.70
C THR A 49 -23.84 13.94 41.39
N SER A 50 -24.60 13.67 42.45
CA SER A 50 -25.99 13.26 42.39
C SER A 50 -26.84 14.52 42.14
N THR A 51 -27.35 14.69 40.93
CA THR A 51 -28.35 15.73 40.64
C THR A 51 -29.71 15.26 41.14
N PRO A 52 -30.44 16.06 41.94
CA PRO A 52 -31.78 15.70 42.38
C PRO A 52 -32.76 15.73 41.19
N VAL A 53 -33.54 14.66 41.05
CA VAL A 53 -34.65 14.57 40.10
C VAL A 53 -35.77 15.50 40.55
N PRO A 54 -36.24 16.45 39.72
CA PRO A 54 -37.39 17.29 40.05
C PRO A 54 -38.70 16.48 40.12
N PRO A 55 -39.69 16.95 40.89
CA PRO A 55 -40.93 16.21 41.11
C PRO A 55 -41.69 15.98 39.80
N VAL A 56 -42.18 14.75 39.65
CA VAL A 56 -43.07 14.33 38.58
C VAL A 56 -44.40 15.08 38.72
N ASP A 57 -44.69 15.93 37.74
CA ASP A 57 -46.00 16.56 37.63
C ASP A 57 -47.09 15.49 37.42
N THR A 58 -48.14 15.62 38.23
CA THR A 58 -49.32 14.77 38.19
C THR A 58 -50.02 14.94 36.84
N PRO A 59 -50.34 13.85 36.10
CA PRO A 59 -51.00 13.96 34.80
C PRO A 59 -52.37 14.62 34.98
N THR A 60 -52.52 15.79 34.37
CA THR A 60 -53.81 16.47 34.22
C THR A 60 -54.67 15.62 33.26
N PRO A 61 -55.96 15.39 33.55
CA PRO A 61 -56.82 14.58 32.69
C PRO A 61 -56.89 15.17 31.28
N VAL A 62 -56.51 14.36 30.29
CA VAL A 62 -56.53 14.71 28.87
C VAL A 62 -58.00 14.86 28.43
N PRO A 63 -58.40 16.00 27.84
CA PRO A 63 -59.76 16.19 27.32
C PRO A 63 -60.04 15.23 26.15
N PRO A 64 -61.31 14.87 25.89
CA PRO A 64 -61.66 13.89 24.88
C PRO A 64 -61.09 14.27 23.51
N THR A 65 -60.25 13.40 22.97
CA THR A 65 -59.63 13.54 21.66
C THR A 65 -60.71 13.62 20.60
N ALA A 66 -60.78 14.75 19.88
CA ALA A 66 -61.68 14.91 18.75
C ALA A 66 -61.35 13.85 17.70
N THR A 67 -62.35 13.04 17.35
CA THR A 67 -62.28 12.06 16.25
C THR A 67 -61.89 12.78 14.97
N LEU A 68 -60.66 12.57 14.49
CA LEU A 68 -60.18 13.19 13.27
C LEU A 68 -61.03 12.68 12.09
N THR A 69 -61.58 13.64 11.34
CA THR A 69 -62.28 13.40 10.08
C THR A 69 -61.29 12.75 9.09
N PRO A 70 -61.70 11.73 8.30
CA PRO A 70 -60.80 11.04 7.38
C PRO A 70 -60.11 12.04 6.45
N VAL A 71 -58.78 12.10 6.55
CA VAL A 71 -57.95 12.93 5.67
C VAL A 71 -58.10 12.37 4.25
N PRO A 72 -58.42 13.22 3.24
CA PRO A 72 -58.49 12.78 1.85
C PRO A 72 -57.17 12.14 1.43
N PRO A 73 -57.20 11.12 0.55
CA PRO A 73 -56.00 10.39 0.17
C PRO A 73 -54.94 11.36 -0.37
N THR A 74 -53.87 11.54 0.40
CA THR A 74 -52.69 12.29 -0.03
C THR A 74 -52.15 11.58 -1.27
N THR A 75 -52.12 12.28 -2.40
CA THR A 75 -51.53 11.78 -3.63
C THR A 75 -50.08 11.43 -3.36
N THR A 76 -49.75 10.14 -3.32
CA THR A 76 -48.37 9.66 -3.21
C THR A 76 -47.62 10.25 -4.40
N PRO A 77 -46.56 11.06 -4.19
CA PRO A 77 -45.78 11.58 -5.29
C PRO A 77 -45.22 10.38 -6.07
N THR A 78 -45.44 10.38 -7.38
CA THR A 78 -44.79 9.44 -8.29
C THR A 78 -43.29 9.64 -8.13
N VAL A 79 -42.63 8.64 -7.56
CA VAL A 79 -41.18 8.62 -7.38
C VAL A 79 -40.56 8.77 -8.76
N ALA A 80 -39.79 9.85 -8.96
CA ALA A 80 -39.04 10.04 -10.20
C ALA A 80 -38.14 8.81 -10.41
N PRO A 81 -37.99 8.31 -11.64
CA PRO A 81 -37.13 7.17 -11.92
C PRO A 81 -35.74 7.45 -11.37
N GLU A 82 -35.26 6.56 -10.50
CA GLU A 82 -33.91 6.60 -9.94
C GLU A 82 -32.93 6.50 -11.11
N VAL A 83 -32.17 7.57 -11.32
CA VAL A 83 -31.14 7.60 -12.37
C VAL A 83 -30.05 6.65 -11.92
N ALA A 84 -29.88 5.54 -12.64
CA ALA A 84 -28.82 4.58 -12.33
C ALA A 84 -27.46 5.28 -12.38
N LEU A 85 -26.66 5.11 -11.32
CA LEU A 85 -25.29 5.62 -11.27
C LEU A 85 -24.44 4.87 -12.31
N PRO A 86 -23.54 5.57 -13.04
CA PRO A 86 -22.63 4.92 -13.96
C PRO A 86 -21.64 4.02 -13.23
N THR A 87 -21.09 3.02 -13.91
CA THR A 87 -19.92 2.29 -13.42
C THR A 87 -18.64 3.11 -13.63
N TYR A 88 -17.59 2.84 -12.86
CA TYR A 88 -16.31 3.50 -13.09
C TYR A 88 -15.77 3.25 -14.52
N SER A 89 -15.98 2.05 -15.05
CA SER A 89 -15.60 1.68 -16.42
C SER A 89 -16.30 2.50 -17.50
N GLU A 90 -17.59 2.80 -17.33
CA GLU A 90 -18.36 3.67 -18.22
C GLU A 90 -17.83 5.11 -18.16
N VAL A 91 -17.40 5.57 -16.99
CA VAL A 91 -16.77 6.89 -16.83
C VAL A 91 -15.42 6.93 -17.53
N LEU A 92 -14.57 5.90 -17.37
CA LEU A 92 -13.28 5.80 -18.07
C LEU A 92 -13.46 5.85 -19.59
N ALA A 93 -14.45 5.13 -20.13
CA ALA A 93 -14.77 5.13 -21.56
C ALA A 93 -15.27 6.49 -22.08
N SER A 94 -15.67 7.40 -21.18
CA SER A 94 -16.12 8.75 -21.54
C SER A 94 -15.00 9.78 -21.61
N TYR A 95 -13.81 9.45 -21.13
CA TYR A 95 -12.68 10.37 -21.11
C TYR A 95 -12.10 10.62 -22.53
N PRO A 96 -11.45 11.77 -22.76
CA PRO A 96 -10.69 12.01 -23.98
C PRO A 96 -9.64 10.92 -24.23
N GLU A 97 -9.41 10.54 -25.49
CA GLU A 97 -8.45 9.47 -25.85
C GLU A 97 -7.01 9.76 -25.40
N GLU A 98 -6.65 11.04 -25.23
CA GLU A 98 -5.34 11.50 -24.77
C GLU A 98 -5.30 11.82 -23.26
N ALA A 99 -6.35 11.49 -22.51
CA ALA A 99 -6.41 11.74 -21.08
C ALA A 99 -5.45 10.84 -20.30
N GLU A 100 -4.48 11.44 -19.61
CA GLU A 100 -3.61 10.72 -18.69
C GLU A 100 -4.38 10.39 -17.40
N LEU A 101 -4.46 9.10 -17.07
CA LEU A 101 -5.09 8.64 -15.82
C LEU A 101 -4.12 8.80 -14.66
N CYS A 102 -4.57 9.38 -13.57
CA CYS A 102 -3.81 9.42 -12.33
C CYS A 102 -4.06 8.18 -11.49
N CYS A 103 -3.03 7.76 -10.76
CA CYS A 103 -3.08 6.64 -9.83
C CYS A 103 -3.66 6.99 -8.44
N THR A 104 -4.39 8.10 -8.33
CA THR A 104 -4.94 8.57 -7.05
C THR A 104 -6.09 7.67 -6.61
N GLU A 105 -5.91 7.00 -5.47
CA GLU A 105 -6.91 6.14 -4.84
C GLU A 105 -6.90 6.39 -3.32
N VAL A 106 -7.89 7.12 -2.81
CA VAL A 106 -7.89 7.58 -1.42
C VAL A 106 -9.23 7.39 -0.74
N LYS A 107 -9.19 7.30 0.59
CA LYS A 107 -10.35 7.35 1.46
C LYS A 107 -10.38 8.69 2.20
N VAL A 108 -11.47 9.44 2.07
CA VAL A 108 -11.63 10.78 2.64
C VAL A 108 -12.63 10.74 3.81
N SER A 109 -12.29 11.36 4.93
CA SER A 109 -13.24 11.52 6.05
C SER A 109 -13.74 12.95 6.21
N LYS A 110 -13.00 13.97 5.74
CA LYS A 110 -13.42 15.36 5.91
C LYS A 110 -12.94 16.24 4.76
N VAL A 111 -13.80 17.14 4.32
CA VAL A 111 -13.48 18.24 3.42
C VAL A 111 -14.00 19.53 4.06
N THR A 112 -13.14 20.51 4.29
CA THR A 112 -13.53 21.80 4.88
C THR A 112 -14.04 22.77 3.82
N THR A 113 -14.71 23.85 4.25
CA THR A 113 -15.16 24.93 3.36
C THR A 113 -14.00 25.65 2.68
N ASP A 114 -12.81 25.61 3.28
CA ASP A 114 -11.58 26.19 2.75
C ASP A 114 -10.84 25.20 1.83
N GLY A 115 -11.52 24.13 1.39
CA GLY A 115 -10.96 23.14 0.48
C GLY A 115 -9.88 22.25 1.07
N GLU A 116 -9.73 22.18 2.40
CA GLU A 116 -8.80 21.28 3.07
C GLU A 116 -9.36 19.86 3.08
N TRP A 117 -8.57 18.88 2.63
CA TRP A 117 -8.94 17.47 2.61
C TRP A 117 -8.24 16.73 3.75
N THR A 118 -8.99 15.84 4.41
CA THR A 118 -8.48 14.88 5.39
C THR A 118 -8.63 13.48 4.85
N PHE A 119 -7.50 12.84 4.57
CA PHE A 119 -7.42 11.45 4.13
C PHE A 119 -7.21 10.52 5.32
N VAL A 120 -7.84 9.35 5.27
CA VAL A 120 -7.67 8.28 6.26
C VAL A 120 -6.61 7.29 5.80
N GLU A 121 -6.63 6.97 4.50
CA GLU A 121 -5.70 6.06 3.86
C GLU A 121 -5.71 6.25 2.34
N GLY A 122 -4.69 5.71 1.69
CA GLY A 122 -4.63 5.57 0.24
C GLY A 122 -3.38 6.15 -0.39
N LYS A 123 -3.43 6.24 -1.72
CA LYS A 123 -2.36 6.65 -2.61
C LYS A 123 -2.72 7.96 -3.28
N LEU A 124 -1.93 9.01 -3.07
CA LEU A 124 -2.05 10.29 -3.78
C LEU A 124 -0.97 10.36 -4.85
N CYS A 125 -1.36 10.67 -6.09
CA CYS A 125 -0.43 10.89 -7.18
C CYS A 125 -0.33 12.38 -7.47
N GLN A 126 0.76 13.01 -7.01
CA GLN A 126 1.06 14.42 -7.30
C GLN A 126 2.14 14.49 -8.38
N GLY A 127 1.73 14.69 -9.63
CA GLY A 127 2.64 14.60 -10.77
C GLY A 127 3.19 13.18 -10.88
N GLN A 128 4.53 13.02 -10.80
CA GLN A 128 5.21 11.72 -10.83
C GLN A 128 5.56 11.16 -9.43
N SER A 129 5.15 11.82 -8.35
CA SER A 129 5.47 11.36 -6.99
C SER A 129 4.25 10.78 -6.30
N GLU A 130 4.46 9.60 -5.71
CA GLU A 130 3.47 8.90 -4.91
C GLU A 130 3.61 9.29 -3.44
N LEU A 131 2.48 9.62 -2.80
CA LEU A 131 2.39 9.82 -1.37
C LEU A 131 1.38 8.83 -0.78
N THR A 132 1.88 7.89 0.02
CA THR A 132 1.05 6.92 0.74
C THR A 132 0.61 7.47 2.09
N VAL A 133 -0.70 7.48 2.32
CA VAL A 133 -1.30 7.79 3.62
C VAL A 133 -1.46 6.48 4.39
N ALA A 134 -0.62 6.25 5.38
CA ALA A 134 -0.75 5.07 6.25
C ALA A 134 -2.03 5.16 7.10
N GLU A 135 -2.65 4.02 7.34
CA GLU A 135 -3.88 3.90 8.14
C GLU A 135 -3.77 4.64 9.48
N GLY A 136 -4.81 5.42 9.82
CA GLY A 136 -4.87 6.20 11.05
C GLY A 136 -4.02 7.47 11.05
N ARG A 137 -3.40 7.84 9.93
CA ARG A 137 -2.75 9.15 9.76
C ARG A 137 -3.65 10.09 8.97
N THR A 138 -3.87 11.27 9.51
CA THR A 138 -4.49 12.38 8.80
C THR A 138 -3.42 13.11 8.00
N LEU A 139 -3.57 13.13 6.68
CA LEU A 139 -2.90 14.14 5.87
C LEU A 139 -3.88 15.28 5.62
N THR A 140 -3.53 16.44 6.19
CA THR A 140 -4.14 17.74 5.90
C THR A 140 -3.32 18.39 4.79
N MET A 141 -3.95 18.67 3.65
CA MET A 141 -3.32 19.45 2.59
C MET A 141 -3.90 20.87 2.59
N HIS A 142 -3.06 21.89 2.56
CA HIS A 142 -3.45 23.30 2.52
C HIS A 142 -3.66 23.83 1.09
N GLU A 143 -4.51 24.85 0.95
CA GLU A 143 -4.83 25.53 -0.32
C GLU A 143 -3.55 25.90 -1.10
N GLY A 144 -3.50 25.49 -2.38
CA GLY A 144 -2.39 25.74 -3.29
C GLY A 144 -1.81 24.49 -3.95
N LEU A 145 -1.83 23.35 -3.25
CA LEU A 145 -1.40 22.05 -3.81
C LEU A 145 -2.57 21.21 -4.37
N ILE A 146 -3.80 21.57 -4.01
CA ILE A 146 -4.97 20.68 -4.10
C ILE A 146 -5.75 20.86 -5.40
N SER A 147 -5.81 22.08 -5.95
CA SER A 147 -6.61 22.37 -7.14
C SER A 147 -6.20 21.55 -8.36
N ASN A 148 -4.96 21.05 -8.40
CA ASN A 148 -4.46 20.24 -9.51
C ASN A 148 -4.18 18.77 -9.12
N GLY A 149 -3.94 18.45 -7.85
CA GLY A 149 -3.49 17.11 -7.44
C GLY A 149 -4.61 16.06 -7.37
N LEU A 150 -5.82 16.45 -7.00
CA LEU A 150 -6.98 15.54 -6.95
C LEU A 150 -7.87 15.63 -8.19
N MET A 151 -7.73 16.72 -8.95
CA MET A 151 -8.52 16.97 -10.16
C MET A 151 -7.84 16.35 -11.38
N CYS A 152 -7.76 15.02 -11.40
CA CYS A 152 -7.15 14.24 -12.47
C CYS A 152 -8.04 13.09 -12.91
N TYR A 153 -8.03 12.77 -14.21
CA TYR A 153 -8.83 11.68 -14.76
C TYR A 153 -8.48 10.37 -14.08
N GLY A 154 -9.50 9.58 -13.74
CA GLY A 154 -9.31 8.29 -13.08
C GLY A 154 -9.12 8.34 -11.56
N ALA A 155 -9.13 9.52 -10.94
CA ALA A 155 -9.09 9.61 -9.47
C ALA A 155 -10.24 8.78 -8.83
N LYS A 156 -9.90 7.97 -7.82
CA LYS A 156 -10.85 7.16 -7.04
C LYS A 156 -10.89 7.67 -5.61
N ILE A 157 -12.05 8.16 -5.18
CA ILE A 157 -12.25 8.63 -3.80
C ILE A 157 -13.38 7.84 -3.16
N THR A 158 -13.10 7.17 -2.05
CA THR A 158 -14.14 6.55 -1.21
C THR A 158 -14.42 7.44 -0.01
N VAL A 159 -15.67 7.82 0.18
CA VAL A 159 -16.11 8.67 1.29
C VAL A 159 -16.30 7.81 2.55
N ILE A 160 -15.64 8.16 3.66
CA ILE A 160 -15.74 7.43 4.94
C ILE A 160 -16.77 8.08 5.86
N GLU A 161 -16.78 9.41 5.93
CA GLU A 161 -17.79 10.20 6.64
C GLU A 161 -18.42 11.18 5.65
N SER A 162 -19.62 11.67 5.93
CA SER A 162 -20.28 12.60 5.00
C SER A 162 -19.42 13.83 4.72
N VAL A 163 -19.15 14.09 3.44
CA VAL A 163 -18.33 15.23 2.99
C VAL A 163 -19.13 16.11 2.05
N THR A 164 -18.85 17.42 2.06
CA THR A 164 -19.41 18.36 1.08
C THR A 164 -18.32 18.85 0.15
N ILE A 165 -18.44 18.55 -1.14
CA ILE A 165 -17.48 18.94 -2.18
C ILE A 165 -18.23 19.79 -3.20
N GLN A 166 -17.75 21.01 -3.45
CA GLN A 166 -18.37 21.96 -4.40
C GLN A 166 -19.88 22.21 -4.14
N GLY A 167 -20.29 22.18 -2.88
CA GLY A 167 -21.68 22.42 -2.47
C GLY A 167 -22.63 21.22 -2.61
N LYS A 168 -22.14 20.06 -3.08
CA LYS A 168 -22.88 18.80 -3.02
C LYS A 168 -22.38 17.95 -1.84
N THR A 169 -23.31 17.48 -1.03
CA THR A 169 -23.02 16.55 0.07
C THR A 169 -23.08 15.11 -0.43
N TYR A 170 -22.07 14.33 -0.07
CA TYR A 170 -21.96 12.92 -0.38
C TYR A 170 -22.06 12.11 0.90
N GLU A 171 -22.81 11.01 0.84
CA GLU A 171 -23.01 10.11 1.98
C GLU A 171 -21.77 9.22 2.22
N PRO A 172 -21.60 8.68 3.43
CA PRO A 172 -20.62 7.63 3.67
C PRO A 172 -20.71 6.48 2.66
N GLU A 173 -19.57 5.89 2.34
CA GLU A 173 -19.38 4.83 1.33
C GLU A 173 -19.60 5.25 -0.12
N ALA A 174 -19.94 6.52 -0.39
CA ALA A 174 -20.01 7.04 -1.74
C ALA A 174 -18.65 6.89 -2.46
N LYS A 175 -18.71 6.42 -3.70
CA LYS A 175 -17.55 6.23 -4.58
C LYS A 175 -17.53 7.36 -5.59
N LEU A 176 -16.53 8.23 -5.51
CA LEU A 176 -16.45 9.45 -6.31
C LEU A 176 -15.30 9.40 -7.30
N THR A 177 -15.59 9.75 -8.53
CA THR A 177 -14.57 10.00 -9.56
C THR A 177 -14.89 11.31 -10.28
N LEU A 178 -14.03 11.70 -11.21
CA LEU A 178 -14.28 12.87 -12.07
C LEU A 178 -14.90 12.41 -13.37
N ASP A 179 -15.87 13.16 -13.90
CA ASP A 179 -16.33 12.96 -15.26
C ASP A 179 -15.36 13.58 -16.28
N LYS A 180 -15.68 13.43 -17.57
CA LYS A 180 -14.91 14.03 -18.68
C LYS A 180 -14.77 15.56 -18.62
N ASP A 181 -15.63 16.23 -17.84
CA ASP A 181 -15.67 17.67 -17.67
C ASP A 181 -15.03 18.09 -16.32
N LEU A 182 -14.37 17.15 -15.63
CA LEU A 182 -13.71 17.30 -14.32
C LEU A 182 -14.66 17.67 -13.18
N ASN A 183 -15.92 17.22 -13.24
CA ASN A 183 -16.87 17.33 -12.13
C ASN A 183 -16.89 16.04 -11.30
N TRP A 184 -17.04 16.19 -9.98
CA TRP A 184 -17.23 15.04 -9.10
C TRP A 184 -18.57 14.36 -9.34
N ILE A 185 -18.53 13.07 -9.65
CA ILE A 185 -19.71 12.22 -9.85
C ILE A 185 -19.61 10.97 -8.98
N GLU A 186 -20.78 10.44 -8.58
CA GLU A 186 -20.88 9.15 -7.90
C GLU A 186 -20.90 8.01 -8.90
N VAL A 187 -20.19 6.92 -8.59
CA VAL A 187 -20.20 5.68 -9.37
C VAL A 187 -20.73 4.52 -8.54
N ALA A 188 -21.40 3.56 -9.19
CA ALA A 188 -21.97 2.40 -8.50
C ALA A 188 -20.89 1.48 -7.90
N SER A 189 -19.77 1.30 -8.61
CA SER A 189 -18.69 0.39 -8.20
C SER A 189 -17.33 0.80 -8.81
N TRP A 190 -16.25 0.38 -8.14
CA TRP A 190 -14.88 0.49 -8.64
C TRP A 190 -14.48 -0.66 -9.56
N GLU A 191 -15.22 -1.76 -9.53
CA GLU A 191 -14.90 -2.96 -10.27
C GLU A 191 -15.10 -2.72 -11.77
N ASP A 192 -14.01 -2.89 -12.53
CA ASP A 192 -14.12 -3.18 -13.95
C ASP A 192 -14.75 -4.56 -14.09
N THR A 193 -16.07 -4.60 -14.24
CA THR A 193 -16.79 -5.86 -14.56
C THR A 193 -16.35 -6.45 -15.90
N SER A 194 -15.50 -5.74 -16.66
CA SER A 194 -14.88 -6.21 -17.91
C SER A 194 -13.65 -7.10 -17.72
N THR A 195 -13.03 -7.14 -16.53
CA THR A 195 -11.80 -7.91 -16.32
C THR A 195 -12.05 -9.05 -15.34
N PRO A 196 -12.06 -10.33 -15.77
CA PRO A 196 -12.19 -11.45 -14.85
C PRO A 196 -11.03 -11.42 -13.84
N PRO A 197 -11.26 -11.78 -12.56
CA PRO A 197 -10.23 -11.70 -11.53
C PRO A 197 -9.03 -12.58 -11.90
N MET A 198 -7.85 -11.97 -12.05
CA MET A 198 -6.60 -12.70 -12.19
C MET A 198 -6.32 -13.45 -10.89
N SER A 199 -6.44 -14.77 -10.90
CA SER A 199 -6.09 -15.63 -9.78
C SER A 199 -4.79 -16.35 -10.12
N ALA A 200 -3.68 -15.86 -9.54
CA ALA A 200 -2.42 -16.62 -9.55
C ALA A 200 -2.63 -17.86 -8.66
N SER A 201 -2.79 -19.02 -9.29
CA SER A 201 -2.85 -20.29 -8.58
C SER A 201 -1.49 -20.99 -8.70
N ILE A 202 -0.86 -21.26 -7.56
CA ILE A 202 0.28 -22.16 -7.51
C ILE A 202 -0.26 -23.55 -7.84
N PRO A 203 0.28 -24.27 -8.84
CA PRO A 203 -0.14 -25.63 -9.11
C PRO A 203 0.03 -26.47 -7.83
N ARG A 204 -1.08 -27.06 -7.39
CA ARG A 204 -1.19 -27.88 -6.18
C ARG A 204 -0.19 -29.05 -6.30
N GLY A 205 1.00 -28.90 -5.71
CA GLY A 205 2.08 -29.89 -5.81
C GLY A 205 3.52 -29.39 -5.62
N MET A 206 3.79 -28.08 -5.48
CA MET A 206 5.16 -27.54 -5.33
C MET A 206 5.63 -27.26 -3.89
N ASN A 207 4.99 -27.85 -2.88
CA ASN A 207 5.49 -27.79 -1.49
C ASN A 207 6.47 -28.94 -1.23
N GLU A 208 7.54 -29.03 -2.00
CA GLU A 208 8.63 -29.96 -1.68
C GLU A 208 9.69 -29.23 -0.86
N ASP A 209 9.89 -29.72 0.37
CA ASP A 209 10.97 -29.29 1.23
C ASP A 209 12.30 -29.70 0.59
N VAL A 210 13.18 -28.73 0.32
CA VAL A 210 14.53 -29.00 -0.14
C VAL A 210 15.48 -28.75 1.02
N CYS A 211 15.93 -29.84 1.63
CA CYS A 211 16.84 -29.81 2.76
C CYS A 211 18.23 -30.36 2.40
N ASN A 212 19.26 -29.86 3.07
CA ASN A 212 20.52 -30.55 3.29
C ASN A 212 20.73 -30.76 4.81
N GLU A 213 21.97 -31.02 5.22
CA GLU A 213 22.33 -31.22 6.63
C GLU A 213 22.27 -29.93 7.49
N ASP A 214 22.33 -28.75 6.87
CA ASP A 214 22.47 -27.45 7.55
C ASP A 214 21.20 -26.57 7.44
N LEU A 215 20.40 -26.77 6.40
CA LEU A 215 19.33 -25.87 5.99
C LEU A 215 18.18 -26.62 5.35
N CYS A 216 16.94 -26.21 5.65
CA CYS A 216 15.79 -26.61 4.86
C CYS A 216 14.99 -25.41 4.35
N LEU A 217 14.65 -25.44 3.06
CA LEU A 217 13.86 -24.42 2.38
C LEU A 217 12.53 -25.00 1.91
N THR A 218 11.45 -24.29 2.23
CA THR A 218 10.12 -24.54 1.68
C THR A 218 9.63 -23.29 0.98
N VAL A 219 9.31 -23.39 -0.31
CA VAL A 219 8.69 -22.29 -1.05
C VAL A 219 7.20 -22.33 -0.74
N ILE A 220 6.71 -21.33 -0.02
CA ILE A 220 5.32 -21.30 0.45
C ILE A 220 4.43 -20.40 -0.42
N GLY A 221 5.04 -19.57 -1.27
CA GLY A 221 4.33 -18.69 -2.20
C GLY A 221 5.23 -18.03 -3.23
N ALA A 222 4.71 -17.88 -4.44
CA ALA A 222 5.24 -16.98 -5.46
C ALA A 222 4.05 -16.24 -6.08
N GLY A 223 4.09 -14.91 -6.09
CA GLY A 223 2.99 -14.09 -6.59
C GLY A 223 3.08 -12.62 -6.16
N ASP A 224 2.12 -11.83 -6.63
CA ASP A 224 1.96 -10.43 -6.21
C ASP A 224 1.56 -10.40 -4.72
N LEU A 225 2.28 -9.63 -3.90
CA LEU A 225 2.29 -9.76 -2.43
C LEU A 225 0.98 -9.35 -1.74
N GLY A 226 -0.09 -9.04 -2.48
CA GLY A 226 -1.38 -8.60 -1.95
C GLY A 226 -1.32 -7.30 -1.13
N LYS A 227 -0.14 -6.69 -1.02
CA LYS A 227 0.18 -5.45 -0.33
C LYS A 227 1.09 -4.64 -1.24
N SER A 228 0.69 -3.41 -1.49
CA SER A 228 1.31 -2.51 -2.47
C SER A 228 2.66 -2.01 -1.96
N PHE A 229 3.74 -2.73 -2.24
CA PHE A 229 5.07 -2.12 -2.26
C PHE A 229 5.28 -1.56 -3.66
N VAL A 230 5.33 -0.23 -3.79
CA VAL A 230 5.57 0.39 -5.09
C VAL A 230 7.06 0.56 -5.29
N PHE A 231 7.60 -0.29 -6.14
CA PHE A 231 8.92 -0.11 -6.72
C PHE A 231 8.73 0.20 -8.19
N ASP A 232 9.26 1.34 -8.65
CA ASP A 232 9.35 1.60 -10.09
C ASP A 232 10.43 0.67 -10.64
N ALA A 233 10.00 -0.41 -11.28
CA ALA A 233 10.90 -1.25 -12.05
C ALA A 233 11.38 -0.42 -13.24
N PRO A 234 12.67 -0.48 -13.60
CA PRO A 234 13.13 0.07 -14.87
C PRO A 234 12.30 -0.54 -16.02
N GLU A 235 12.04 0.23 -17.07
CA GLU A 235 11.34 -0.24 -18.26
C GLU A 235 11.97 -1.55 -18.78
N GLY A 236 11.14 -2.58 -19.00
CA GLY A 236 11.58 -3.93 -19.39
C GLY A 236 11.87 -4.90 -18.24
N PHE A 237 11.53 -4.53 -16.99
CA PHE A 237 11.63 -5.38 -15.81
C PHE A 237 10.35 -5.42 -14.98
N HIS A 238 10.15 -6.53 -14.30
CA HIS A 238 9.17 -6.73 -13.24
C HIS A 238 9.84 -7.17 -11.95
N PHE A 239 9.21 -6.90 -10.80
CA PHE A 239 9.65 -7.46 -9.53
C PHE A 239 8.97 -8.80 -9.28
N LEU A 240 9.77 -9.82 -8.98
CA LEU A 240 9.33 -11.11 -8.51
C LEU A 240 9.57 -11.21 -7.00
N ALA A 241 8.49 -11.37 -6.24
CA ALA A 241 8.55 -11.69 -4.83
C ALA A 241 8.39 -13.21 -4.62
N VAL A 242 9.34 -13.81 -3.91
CA VAL A 242 9.32 -15.23 -3.54
C VAL A 242 9.33 -15.31 -2.02
N VAL A 243 8.31 -15.93 -1.43
CA VAL A 243 8.26 -16.14 0.02
C VAL A 243 8.77 -17.55 0.32
N VAL A 244 9.85 -17.60 1.10
CA VAL A 244 10.48 -18.85 1.54
C VAL A 244 10.37 -18.99 3.04
N GLN A 245 10.10 -20.20 3.49
CA GLN A 245 10.27 -20.58 4.88
C GLN A 245 11.63 -21.25 5.04
N ILE A 246 12.43 -20.73 5.96
CA ILE A 246 13.81 -21.18 6.22
C ILE A 246 13.87 -21.77 7.61
N LYS A 247 14.32 -23.01 7.71
CA LYS A 247 14.64 -23.64 8.99
C LYS A 247 16.14 -23.81 9.15
N ASN A 248 16.71 -23.20 10.20
CA ASN A 248 18.10 -23.35 10.55
C ASN A 248 18.31 -24.69 11.27
N LEU A 249 19.08 -25.61 10.68
CA LEU A 249 19.36 -26.92 11.27
C LEU A 249 20.73 -26.98 11.95
N THR A 250 21.52 -25.90 11.87
CA THR A 250 22.81 -25.79 12.53
C THR A 250 22.66 -25.49 14.02
N ASP A 251 23.76 -25.62 14.77
CA ASP A 251 23.86 -25.23 16.18
C ASP A 251 24.29 -23.77 16.38
N GLU A 252 24.54 -23.04 15.29
CA GLU A 252 24.89 -21.63 15.28
C GLU A 252 23.73 -20.79 14.70
N ALA A 253 23.73 -19.48 14.96
CA ALA A 253 22.73 -18.58 14.38
C ALA A 253 23.04 -18.33 12.89
N LEU A 254 22.05 -18.52 12.01
CA LEU A 254 22.19 -18.26 10.59
C LEU A 254 21.94 -16.77 10.32
N LEU A 255 23.00 -16.02 10.04
CA LEU A 255 22.87 -14.61 9.66
C LEU A 255 22.18 -14.50 8.31
N TYR A 256 21.19 -13.63 8.21
CA TYR A 256 20.48 -13.41 6.96
C TYR A 256 21.43 -12.93 5.84
N ALA A 257 22.44 -12.13 6.20
CA ALA A 257 23.43 -11.63 5.25
C ALA A 257 24.27 -12.76 4.63
N ASP A 258 24.43 -13.90 5.33
CA ASP A 258 25.15 -15.04 4.80
C ASP A 258 24.25 -15.88 3.89
N PHE A 259 22.99 -16.09 4.27
CA PHE A 259 21.98 -16.69 3.38
C PHE A 259 21.80 -15.89 2.08
N ALA A 260 21.84 -14.56 2.16
CA ALA A 260 21.74 -13.65 1.02
C ALA A 260 22.85 -13.77 -0.02
N LYS A 261 24.07 -14.07 0.43
CA LYS A 261 25.22 -14.18 -0.47
C LYS A 261 25.11 -15.41 -1.36
N THR A 262 24.39 -16.42 -0.91
CA THR A 262 24.31 -17.75 -1.53
C THR A 262 22.97 -18.00 -2.23
N ALA A 263 21.90 -17.29 -1.87
CA ALA A 263 20.61 -17.34 -2.54
C ALA A 263 20.62 -16.53 -3.84
N ARG A 264 20.32 -17.17 -4.96
CA ARG A 264 20.19 -16.53 -6.28
C ARG A 264 19.01 -17.12 -7.04
N ILE A 265 18.30 -16.30 -7.81
CA ILE A 265 17.42 -16.81 -8.85
C ILE A 265 18.22 -16.94 -10.13
N ALA A 266 18.02 -18.04 -10.85
CA ALA A 266 18.43 -18.19 -12.23
C ALA A 266 17.18 -18.23 -13.10
N ALA A 267 17.07 -17.30 -14.04
CA ALA A 267 16.13 -17.42 -15.14
C ALA A 267 16.73 -18.36 -16.21
N LYS A 268 15.89 -19.12 -16.91
CA LYS A 268 16.33 -20.13 -17.90
C LYS A 268 17.18 -19.55 -19.04
N ASP A 269 16.99 -18.27 -19.34
CA ASP A 269 17.64 -17.43 -20.34
C ASP A 269 18.88 -16.68 -19.81
N GLY A 270 19.17 -16.73 -18.50
CA GLY A 270 20.45 -16.31 -17.93
C GLY A 270 20.54 -14.88 -17.40
N GLY A 271 19.41 -14.23 -17.08
CA GLY A 271 19.39 -12.88 -16.50
C GLY A 271 18.53 -12.79 -15.24
N ALA A 272 19.13 -12.87 -14.06
CA ALA A 272 18.44 -12.53 -12.81
C ALA A 272 19.41 -11.82 -11.86
N GLY A 273 19.00 -10.65 -11.36
CA GLY A 273 19.70 -9.88 -10.36
C GLY A 273 18.96 -9.94 -9.02
N PHE A 274 19.68 -10.25 -7.95
CA PHE A 274 19.15 -10.19 -6.59
C PHE A 274 19.06 -8.73 -6.13
N ILE A 275 17.91 -8.30 -5.60
CA ILE A 275 17.68 -6.88 -5.22
C ILE A 275 17.55 -6.71 -3.70
N GLY A 276 16.92 -7.63 -2.97
CA GLY A 276 16.80 -7.49 -1.52
C GLY A 276 15.87 -8.47 -0.83
N PHE A 277 15.69 -8.24 0.47
CA PHE A 277 14.87 -9.06 1.37
C PHE A 277 13.62 -8.33 1.83
N LEU A 278 12.55 -9.07 2.04
CA LEU A 278 11.35 -8.67 2.76
C LEU A 278 11.33 -9.43 4.08
N ALA A 279 11.40 -8.72 5.19
CA ALA A 279 11.20 -9.27 6.53
C ALA A 279 10.10 -8.48 7.21
N ASP A 280 9.18 -9.16 7.89
CA ASP A 280 8.11 -8.51 8.69
C ASP A 280 7.24 -7.51 7.88
N ASN A 281 6.97 -7.81 6.60
CA ASN A 281 6.29 -6.92 5.65
C ASN A 281 7.01 -5.57 5.41
N SER A 282 8.33 -5.50 5.58
CA SER A 282 9.13 -4.34 5.21
C SER A 282 10.23 -4.77 4.26
N LEU A 283 10.45 -4.00 3.18
CA LEU A 283 11.63 -4.23 2.35
C LEU A 283 12.86 -3.74 3.10
N VAL A 284 13.74 -4.67 3.41
CA VAL A 284 14.97 -4.45 4.14
C VAL A 284 16.12 -4.58 3.14
N PHE A 285 16.61 -3.43 2.65
CA PHE A 285 17.79 -3.37 1.79
C PHE A 285 19.09 -3.59 2.58
N GLU A 286 19.10 -3.19 3.84
CA GLU A 286 20.16 -3.51 4.80
C GLU A 286 19.68 -4.64 5.69
N ILE A 287 19.97 -5.86 5.27
CA ILE A 287 19.91 -7.02 6.14
C ILE A 287 20.85 -6.73 7.30
N GLY A 288 20.31 -6.21 8.40
CA GLY A 288 21.10 -5.92 9.59
C GLY A 288 21.65 -7.20 10.23
N ASP A 289 22.02 -7.11 11.50
CA ASP A 289 22.50 -8.26 12.29
C ASP A 289 21.38 -9.28 12.62
N LYS A 290 20.33 -9.37 11.79
CA LYS A 290 19.23 -10.32 11.97
C LYS A 290 19.72 -11.72 11.63
N ALA A 291 19.36 -12.66 12.50
CA ALA A 291 19.76 -14.06 12.42
C ALA A 291 18.56 -14.96 12.70
N ILE A 292 18.59 -16.17 12.13
CA ILE A 292 17.69 -17.26 12.51
C ILE A 292 18.42 -18.11 13.54
N ASP A 293 17.91 -18.16 14.76
CA ASP A 293 18.53 -18.95 15.83
C ASP A 293 18.52 -20.46 15.49
N ALA A 294 19.43 -21.21 16.11
CA ALA A 294 19.58 -22.64 15.92
C ALA A 294 18.26 -23.39 16.16
N GLY A 295 17.81 -24.19 15.18
CA GLY A 295 16.57 -24.96 15.24
C GLY A 295 15.29 -24.17 14.95
N GLU A 296 15.36 -22.85 14.81
CA GLU A 296 14.20 -22.01 14.53
C GLU A 296 13.80 -22.02 13.04
N THR A 297 12.58 -21.57 12.78
CA THR A 297 12.01 -21.48 11.44
C THR A 297 11.43 -20.09 11.24
N GLU A 298 11.81 -19.43 10.16
CA GLU A 298 11.37 -18.07 9.86
C GLU A 298 10.91 -17.95 8.40
N GLU A 299 9.95 -17.06 8.16
CA GLU A 299 9.44 -16.75 6.83
C GLU A 299 10.12 -15.48 6.33
N ILE A 300 10.68 -15.55 5.12
CA ILE A 300 11.42 -14.45 4.51
C ILE A 300 10.94 -14.28 3.08
N GLY A 301 10.61 -13.05 2.68
CA GLY A 301 10.39 -12.72 1.28
C GLY A 301 11.72 -12.35 0.62
N LEU A 302 11.89 -12.75 -0.62
CA LEU A 302 13.02 -12.44 -1.47
C LEU A 302 12.49 -11.65 -2.65
N LEU A 303 13.07 -10.49 -2.94
CA LEU A 303 12.66 -9.63 -4.04
C LEU A 303 13.74 -9.61 -5.14
N TYR A 304 13.32 -9.90 -6.37
CA TYR A 304 14.19 -9.95 -7.54
C TYR A 304 13.63 -9.02 -8.61
N ALA A 305 14.49 -8.35 -9.39
CA ALA A 305 14.06 -7.84 -10.69
C ALA A 305 14.34 -8.91 -11.74
N VAL A 306 13.33 -9.18 -12.53
CA VAL A 306 13.36 -10.11 -13.66
C VAL A 306 12.98 -9.35 -14.91
N SER A 307 13.56 -9.70 -16.05
CA SER A 307 13.19 -9.04 -17.31
C SER A 307 11.81 -9.54 -17.76
N ASP A 308 11.05 -8.70 -18.46
CA ASP A 308 9.73 -9.03 -19.00
C ASP A 308 9.77 -10.23 -19.98
N GLU A 309 10.93 -10.51 -20.57
CA GLU A 309 11.13 -11.65 -21.48
C GLU A 309 11.52 -12.96 -20.76
N SER A 310 11.83 -12.89 -19.46
CA SER A 310 12.36 -14.04 -18.71
C SER A 310 11.26 -15.02 -18.33
N THR A 311 11.46 -16.29 -18.71
CA THR A 311 10.53 -17.38 -18.42
C THR A 311 11.23 -18.52 -17.70
N GLY A 312 10.53 -19.14 -16.73
CA GLY A 312 11.03 -20.27 -15.95
C GLY A 312 12.19 -19.89 -15.04
N PHE A 313 11.95 -19.88 -13.73
CA PHE A 313 12.92 -19.45 -12.74
C PHE A 313 13.39 -20.65 -11.92
N SER A 314 14.53 -20.54 -11.25
CA SER A 314 14.98 -21.54 -10.30
C SER A 314 15.67 -20.83 -9.16
N LEU A 315 15.23 -21.11 -7.94
CA LEU A 315 15.92 -20.64 -6.75
C LEU A 315 17.09 -21.58 -6.50
N ILE A 316 18.29 -21.04 -6.56
CA ILE A 316 19.54 -21.75 -6.33
C ILE A 316 20.13 -21.20 -5.04
N HIS A 317 20.48 -22.11 -4.14
CA HIS A 317 21.28 -21.79 -2.98
C HIS A 317 22.54 -22.66 -3.04
N ASP A 318 23.74 -22.09 -2.89
CA ASP A 318 25.01 -22.81 -3.15
C ASP A 318 25.18 -24.09 -2.32
N SER A 319 24.58 -24.14 -1.13
CA SER A 319 24.62 -25.32 -0.26
C SER A 319 23.52 -26.34 -0.54
N LEU A 320 22.52 -26.02 -1.37
CA LEU A 320 21.34 -26.85 -1.61
C LEU A 320 21.24 -27.28 -3.07
N ALA A 321 20.51 -28.37 -3.31
CA ALA A 321 20.12 -28.73 -4.66
C ALA A 321 19.22 -27.60 -5.24
N PRO A 322 19.36 -27.26 -6.54
CA PRO A 322 18.52 -26.25 -7.17
C PRO A 322 17.03 -26.58 -7.02
N ILE A 323 16.23 -25.60 -6.61
CA ILE A 323 14.77 -25.71 -6.55
C ILE A 323 14.22 -25.11 -7.83
N ALA A 324 13.62 -25.94 -8.69
CA ALA A 324 12.97 -25.45 -9.89
C ALA A 324 11.69 -24.70 -9.52
N LEU A 325 11.59 -23.43 -9.92
CA LEU A 325 10.40 -22.59 -9.75
C LEU A 325 9.72 -22.42 -11.10
N GLU A 326 8.71 -23.24 -11.38
CA GLU A 326 7.89 -23.03 -12.58
C GLU A 326 6.89 -21.89 -12.32
N ILE A 327 7.29 -20.68 -12.69
CA ILE A 327 6.36 -19.55 -12.78
C ILE A 327 5.65 -19.68 -14.12
N LYS A 328 4.38 -20.08 -14.08
CA LYS A 328 3.52 -20.02 -15.26
C LYS A 328 3.03 -18.60 -15.41
N GLU A 329 3.21 -18.01 -16.58
CA GLU A 329 2.42 -16.84 -16.97
C GLU A 329 0.94 -17.22 -16.82
N ALA A 330 0.17 -16.36 -16.18
CA ALA A 330 -1.27 -16.53 -16.14
C ALA A 330 -1.81 -16.30 -17.57
N GLU A 331 -2.36 -17.35 -18.20
CA GLU A 331 -3.17 -17.21 -19.41
C GLU A 331 -4.45 -16.40 -19.14
#